data_AF-X8DJT6-F1
#
_entry.id   AF-X8DJT6-F1
#
_cell.length_a   1.000
_cell.length_b   1.000
_cell.length_c   1.000
_cell.angle_alpha   90.00
_cell.angle_beta   90.00
_cell.angle_gamma   90.00
#
_symmetry.space_group_name_H-M   'P 1'
#
loop_
_entity.id
_entity.type
_entity.pdbx_description
1 polymer ?
#
loop_
_entity_poly.entity_id
_entity_poly.type
_entity_poly.pdbx_seq_one_letter_code
_entity_poly.pdbx_strand_id
1 'polypeptide(L)'
;MKALLASALGIPEREPVHRDESHVTLTPSSLTDAQHAALGGLLGAEHVSTDHGTRLRHSGGKSTPDLLRRRSTGVQHAPDAIVYPASHDEVSALLALCEEQGIAVVPFGGGTSVVGGLDPERGAFGAVIAIDLRRMSGLVSLDEVSGTAVLLPGTTGPEAEELLGAQGFSLGHFPQSFRFASIGGFAATRSSGQASSGYGRFDTMVDAVRIATPRGDLNLGRAPASAAGPDLRQLFLGSEGALGIITEVTLRVHRLPEETWYQGWSFPSFDAGAQALRTLVQSDAAPTVLRLSDEAESGLNLALAKDIGGKNPAAGYWRSPPSRALTGTLRPAQPRWRRFSPRRAAPPSAMSPPRPGTMAASTHHTFAMH
;
A
#
# COMPACT_ATOMS: atom_id res chain seq x y z
N MET A 1 -17.49 19.54 -16.37
CA MET A 1 -16.07 19.15 -16.60
C MET A 1 -15.50 19.67 -17.92
N LYS A 2 -16.04 19.31 -19.11
CA LYS A 2 -15.49 19.73 -20.41
C LYS A 2 -15.28 21.25 -20.55
N ALA A 3 -16.29 22.06 -20.18
CA ALA A 3 -16.18 23.53 -20.20
C ALA A 3 -15.10 24.08 -19.25
N LEU A 4 -14.90 23.43 -18.10
CA LEU A 4 -13.87 23.81 -17.13
C LEU A 4 -12.47 23.49 -17.67
N LEU A 5 -12.29 22.34 -18.33
CA LEU A 5 -11.03 21.98 -19.01
C LEU A 5 -10.71 22.94 -20.18
N ALA A 6 -11.70 23.25 -21.00
CA ALA A 6 -11.53 24.20 -22.11
C ALA A 6 -11.15 25.60 -21.62
N SER A 7 -11.82 26.08 -20.55
CA SER A 7 -11.52 27.37 -19.95
C SER A 7 -10.16 27.42 -19.24
N ALA A 8 -9.74 26.32 -18.58
CA ALA A 8 -8.50 26.29 -17.81
C ALA A 8 -7.26 26.05 -18.68
N LEU A 9 -7.38 25.22 -19.73
CA LEU A 9 -6.25 24.77 -20.54
C LEU A 9 -6.25 25.32 -21.97
N GLY A 10 -7.31 26.00 -22.40
CA GLY A 10 -7.45 26.51 -23.77
C GLY A 10 -7.52 25.41 -24.84
N ILE A 11 -7.79 24.16 -24.45
CA ILE A 11 -7.81 23.01 -25.36
C ILE A 11 -9.19 22.91 -26.00
N PRO A 12 -9.30 22.97 -27.35
CA PRO A 12 -10.58 22.78 -28.03
C PRO A 12 -11.10 21.36 -27.81
N GLU A 13 -12.42 21.20 -27.80
CA GLU A 13 -13.02 19.88 -27.74
C GLU A 13 -12.58 19.06 -28.95
N ARG A 14 -12.03 17.86 -28.69
CA ARG A 14 -11.59 16.89 -29.71
C ARG A 14 -12.25 15.56 -29.43
N GLU A 15 -12.55 14.81 -30.49
CA GLU A 15 -13.00 13.44 -30.35
C GLU A 15 -11.90 12.57 -29.72
N PRO A 16 -12.26 11.68 -28.76
CA PRO A 16 -11.30 10.75 -28.19
C PRO A 16 -10.75 9.79 -29.25
N VAL A 17 -9.42 9.76 -29.41
CA VAL A 17 -8.77 8.73 -30.22
C VAL A 17 -8.72 7.43 -29.42
N HIS A 18 -9.61 6.49 -29.74
CA HIS A 18 -9.55 5.12 -29.26
C HIS A 18 -8.47 4.35 -30.03
N ARG A 19 -7.52 3.77 -29.30
CA ARG A 19 -6.52 2.86 -29.85
C ARG A 19 -6.65 1.54 -29.12
N ASP A 20 -6.80 0.48 -29.88
CA ASP A 20 -6.90 -0.88 -29.37
C ASP A 20 -5.50 -1.43 -29.02
N GLU A 21 -5.43 -2.35 -28.05
CA GLU A 21 -4.18 -3.01 -27.66
C GLU A 21 -3.53 -3.76 -28.83
N SER A 22 -4.33 -4.30 -29.76
CA SER A 22 -3.85 -4.99 -30.97
C SER A 22 -3.06 -4.11 -31.93
N HIS A 23 -3.13 -2.78 -31.80
CA HIS A 23 -2.35 -1.85 -32.62
C HIS A 23 -0.95 -1.58 -32.06
N VAL A 24 -0.61 -2.12 -30.88
CA VAL A 24 0.72 -1.99 -30.29
C VAL A 24 1.59 -3.14 -30.80
N THR A 25 2.79 -2.85 -31.30
CA THR A 25 3.74 -3.91 -31.70
C THR A 25 4.69 -4.18 -30.54
N LEU A 26 4.79 -5.42 -30.08
CA LEU A 26 5.76 -5.83 -29.07
C LEU A 26 7.00 -6.46 -29.69
N THR A 27 8.14 -6.36 -29.01
CA THR A 27 9.29 -7.20 -29.34
C THR A 27 8.92 -8.69 -29.19
N PRO A 28 9.37 -9.57 -30.11
CA PRO A 28 9.21 -11.01 -29.94
C PRO A 28 9.81 -11.50 -28.62
N SER A 29 9.30 -12.62 -28.12
CA SER A 29 9.91 -13.30 -26.97
C SER A 29 11.30 -13.81 -27.37
N SER A 30 12.27 -13.62 -26.48
CA SER A 30 13.64 -14.10 -26.62
C SER A 30 13.86 -15.46 -25.93
N LEU A 31 12.81 -16.03 -25.30
CA LEU A 31 12.89 -17.35 -24.68
C LEU A 31 13.07 -18.43 -25.75
N THR A 32 13.97 -19.36 -25.48
CA THR A 32 14.09 -20.60 -26.26
C THR A 32 12.95 -21.57 -25.93
N ASP A 33 12.65 -22.50 -26.84
CA ASP A 33 11.66 -23.55 -26.59
C ASP A 33 11.98 -24.38 -25.34
N ALA A 34 13.27 -24.62 -25.06
CA ALA A 34 13.72 -25.32 -23.87
C ALA A 34 13.45 -24.53 -22.58
N GLN A 35 13.70 -23.22 -22.58
CA GLN A 35 13.38 -22.35 -21.43
C GLN A 35 11.87 -22.28 -21.21
N HIS A 36 11.09 -22.14 -22.28
CA HIS A 36 9.62 -22.13 -22.20
C HIS A 36 9.08 -23.46 -21.65
N ALA A 37 9.59 -24.60 -22.14
CA ALA A 37 9.21 -25.92 -21.65
C ALA A 37 9.62 -26.13 -20.18
N ALA A 38 10.78 -25.63 -19.75
CA ALA A 38 11.22 -25.72 -18.36
C ALA A 38 10.31 -24.92 -17.41
N LEU A 39 9.93 -23.69 -17.79
CA LEU A 39 8.96 -22.88 -17.04
C LEU A 39 7.61 -23.60 -16.93
N GLY A 40 7.12 -24.16 -18.05
CA GLY A 40 5.86 -24.91 -18.08
C GLY A 40 5.91 -26.22 -17.30
N GLY A 41 7.06 -26.90 -17.26
CA GLY A 41 7.26 -28.10 -16.46
C GLY A 41 7.29 -27.82 -14.96
N LEU A 42 7.78 -26.65 -14.55
CA LEU A 42 7.84 -26.22 -13.15
C LEU A 42 6.49 -25.76 -12.63
N LEU A 43 5.80 -24.89 -13.39
CA LEU A 43 4.58 -24.21 -12.93
C LEU A 43 3.28 -24.82 -13.46
N GLY A 44 3.34 -25.65 -14.50
CA GLY A 44 2.20 -25.97 -15.36
C GLY A 44 2.14 -25.05 -16.58
N ALA A 45 1.84 -25.60 -17.75
CA ALA A 45 1.84 -24.86 -19.02
C ALA A 45 0.78 -23.75 -19.06
N GLU A 46 -0.35 -23.94 -18.37
CA GLU A 46 -1.42 -22.96 -18.18
C GLU A 46 -1.01 -21.76 -17.32
N HIS A 47 0.11 -21.87 -16.60
CA HIS A 47 0.66 -20.85 -15.71
C HIS A 47 1.87 -20.12 -16.31
N VAL A 48 2.09 -20.30 -17.62
CA VAL A 48 3.09 -19.58 -18.42
C VAL A 48 2.40 -18.98 -19.64
N SER A 49 2.49 -17.66 -19.82
CA SER A 49 1.86 -16.94 -20.92
C SER A 49 2.88 -16.15 -21.73
N THR A 50 2.90 -16.38 -23.04
CA THR A 50 3.63 -15.58 -24.04
C THR A 50 2.69 -14.76 -24.93
N ASP A 51 1.40 -14.73 -24.59
CA ASP A 51 0.36 -14.00 -25.33
C ASP A 51 0.67 -12.51 -25.40
N HIS A 52 0.38 -11.90 -26.56
CA HIS A 52 0.64 -10.51 -26.84
C HIS A 52 -0.03 -9.57 -25.83
N GLY A 53 -1.33 -9.73 -25.59
CA GLY A 53 -2.07 -8.84 -24.69
C GLY A 53 -1.61 -8.99 -23.25
N THR A 54 -1.32 -10.22 -22.85
CA THR A 54 -0.81 -10.53 -21.51
C THR A 54 0.56 -9.89 -21.30
N ARG A 55 1.50 -10.06 -22.24
CA ARG A 55 2.82 -9.39 -22.19
C ARG A 55 2.67 -7.87 -22.16
N LEU A 56 1.85 -7.28 -23.03
CA LEU A 56 1.61 -5.83 -23.09
C LEU A 56 1.11 -5.26 -21.75
N ARG A 57 0.18 -5.96 -21.08
CA ARG A 57 -0.39 -5.49 -19.82
C ARG A 57 0.62 -5.47 -18.67
N HIS A 58 1.70 -6.26 -18.78
CA HIS A 58 2.82 -6.34 -17.82
C HIS A 58 4.07 -5.55 -18.28
N SER A 59 4.00 -4.83 -19.40
CA SER A 59 5.10 -3.98 -19.88
C SER A 59 5.06 -2.60 -19.23
N GLY A 60 5.47 -2.52 -17.96
CA GLY A 60 5.52 -1.27 -17.19
C GLY A 60 4.26 -0.97 -16.40
N GLY A 61 4.25 0.18 -15.72
CA GLY A 61 3.22 0.57 -14.77
C GLY A 61 2.10 1.44 -15.35
N LYS A 62 1.73 2.48 -14.57
CA LYS A 62 0.69 3.48 -14.85
C LYS A 62 1.24 4.91 -14.88
N SER A 63 2.55 5.07 -15.06
CA SER A 63 3.13 6.39 -15.27
C SER A 63 2.65 6.99 -16.60
N THR A 64 2.73 8.31 -16.78
CA THR A 64 2.39 8.94 -18.06
C THR A 64 3.21 8.36 -19.23
N PRO A 65 4.54 8.17 -19.11
CA PRO A 65 5.32 7.46 -20.13
C PRO A 65 4.78 6.07 -20.45
N ASP A 66 4.43 5.25 -19.44
CA ASP A 66 3.86 3.91 -19.64
C ASP A 66 2.57 3.95 -20.46
N LEU A 67 1.66 4.84 -20.07
CA LEU A 67 0.36 4.99 -20.72
C LEU A 67 0.49 5.51 -22.16
N LEU A 68 1.48 6.35 -22.44
CA LEU A 68 1.79 6.81 -23.79
C LEU A 68 2.41 5.69 -24.64
N ARG A 69 3.32 4.90 -24.08
CA ARG A 69 3.91 3.74 -24.77
C ARG A 69 2.84 2.73 -25.18
N ARG A 70 1.92 2.39 -24.26
CA ARG A 70 0.75 1.52 -24.52
C ARG A 70 -0.23 2.05 -25.58
N ARG A 71 -0.14 3.33 -25.95
CA ARG A 71 -0.96 3.95 -27.01
C ARG A 71 -0.15 4.27 -28.26
N SER A 72 1.15 4.04 -28.25
CA SER A 72 2.04 4.28 -29.38
C SER A 72 1.89 3.19 -30.44
N THR A 73 2.16 3.55 -31.69
CA THR A 73 2.25 2.58 -32.81
C THR A 73 3.68 2.07 -33.01
N GLY A 74 4.64 2.53 -32.20
CA GLY A 74 6.02 2.07 -32.24
C GLY A 74 6.19 0.67 -31.64
N VAL A 75 7.34 0.06 -31.89
CA VAL A 75 7.73 -1.20 -31.24
C VAL A 75 8.06 -0.94 -29.77
N GLN A 76 7.46 -1.70 -28.86
CA GLN A 76 7.66 -1.60 -27.43
C GLN A 76 8.28 -2.87 -26.86
N HIS A 77 9.20 -2.72 -25.90
CA HIS A 77 9.69 -3.84 -25.10
C HIS A 77 8.59 -4.39 -24.18
N ALA A 78 8.64 -5.69 -23.97
CA ALA A 78 7.75 -6.42 -23.08
C ALA A 78 8.50 -7.58 -22.42
N PRO A 79 8.06 -8.06 -21.24
CA PRO A 79 8.57 -9.32 -20.70
C PRO A 79 8.41 -10.43 -21.75
N ASP A 80 9.37 -11.34 -21.82
CA ASP A 80 9.40 -12.45 -22.77
C ASP A 80 8.33 -13.52 -22.45
N ALA A 81 7.96 -13.66 -21.18
CA ALA A 81 6.81 -14.42 -20.71
C ALA A 81 6.28 -13.85 -19.37
N ILE A 82 5.03 -14.18 -19.05
CA ILE A 82 4.42 -13.94 -17.75
C ILE A 82 4.19 -15.29 -17.08
N VAL A 83 4.62 -15.42 -15.84
CA VAL A 83 4.50 -16.66 -15.07
C VAL A 83 3.73 -16.44 -13.78
N TYR A 84 2.98 -17.45 -13.35
CA TYR A 84 2.02 -17.34 -12.25
C TYR A 84 2.28 -18.40 -11.17
N PRO A 85 3.27 -18.23 -10.29
CA PRO A 85 3.49 -19.14 -9.17
C PRO A 85 2.36 -19.02 -8.13
N ALA A 86 2.06 -20.12 -7.43
CA ALA A 86 1.02 -20.20 -6.40
C ALA A 86 1.55 -20.41 -4.98
N SER A 87 2.86 -20.59 -4.80
CA SER A 87 3.45 -20.85 -3.49
C SER A 87 4.85 -20.26 -3.35
N HIS A 88 5.32 -20.13 -2.11
CA HIS A 88 6.70 -19.75 -1.82
C HIS A 88 7.71 -20.73 -2.46
N ASP A 89 7.40 -22.03 -2.45
CA ASP A 89 8.28 -23.06 -2.99
C ASP A 89 8.38 -22.97 -4.53
N GLU A 90 7.26 -22.71 -5.21
CA GLU A 90 7.26 -22.43 -6.65
C GLU A 90 8.06 -21.18 -6.99
N VAL A 91 7.92 -20.09 -6.22
CA VAL A 91 8.72 -18.87 -6.42
C VAL A 91 10.21 -19.16 -6.24
N SER A 92 10.58 -19.92 -5.20
CA SER A 92 11.98 -20.26 -4.93
C SER A 92 12.58 -21.15 -6.03
N ALA A 93 11.84 -22.16 -6.47
CA ALA A 93 12.26 -23.04 -7.56
C ALA A 93 12.37 -22.27 -8.89
N LEU A 94 11.44 -21.35 -9.15
CA LEU A 94 11.48 -20.48 -10.33
C LEU A 94 12.71 -19.56 -10.32
N LEU A 95 13.06 -18.96 -9.18
CA LEU A 95 14.26 -18.13 -9.07
C LEU A 95 15.54 -18.93 -9.34
N ALA A 96 15.63 -20.16 -8.82
CA ALA A 96 16.75 -21.05 -9.10
C ALA A 96 16.85 -21.41 -10.59
N LEU A 97 15.73 -21.75 -11.24
CA LEU A 97 15.66 -22.02 -12.67
C LEU A 97 16.12 -20.80 -13.50
N CYS A 98 15.67 -19.60 -13.13
CA CYS A 98 16.05 -18.37 -13.81
C CYS A 98 17.54 -18.03 -13.64
N GLU A 99 18.13 -18.31 -12.48
CA GLU A 99 19.58 -18.17 -12.25
C GLU A 99 20.37 -19.11 -13.17
N GLU A 100 19.99 -20.39 -13.23
CA GLU A 100 20.64 -21.39 -14.08
C GLU A 100 20.54 -21.06 -15.58
N GLN A 101 19.40 -20.51 -16.01
CA GLN A 101 19.11 -20.24 -17.42
C GLN A 101 19.44 -18.81 -17.87
N GLY A 102 19.95 -17.97 -16.98
CA GLY A 102 20.28 -16.58 -17.28
C GLY A 102 19.06 -15.76 -17.71
N ILE A 103 17.98 -15.84 -16.94
CA ILE A 103 16.71 -15.13 -17.16
C ILE A 103 16.53 -14.07 -16.05
N ALA A 104 16.34 -12.81 -16.43
CA ALA A 104 15.97 -11.75 -15.51
C ALA A 104 14.51 -11.89 -15.07
N VAL A 105 14.19 -11.41 -13.88
CA VAL A 105 12.84 -11.50 -13.32
C VAL A 105 12.35 -10.15 -12.83
N VAL A 106 11.07 -9.85 -13.07
CA VAL A 106 10.39 -8.66 -12.56
C VAL A 106 9.17 -9.10 -11.75
N PRO A 107 9.15 -8.97 -10.42
CA PRO A 107 7.98 -9.28 -9.61
C PRO A 107 6.83 -8.33 -9.94
N PHE A 108 5.63 -8.88 -10.12
CA PHE A 108 4.45 -8.13 -10.55
C PHE A 108 3.27 -8.41 -9.62
N GLY A 109 2.69 -7.34 -9.08
CA GLY A 109 1.46 -7.38 -8.28
C GLY A 109 0.32 -6.70 -9.03
N GLY A 110 -0.18 -5.59 -8.48
CA GLY A 110 -1.28 -4.82 -9.09
C GLY A 110 -0.95 -4.04 -10.36
N GLY A 111 0.30 -4.00 -10.81
CA GLY A 111 0.70 -3.24 -12.00
C GLY A 111 0.56 -1.72 -11.87
N THR A 112 0.52 -1.17 -10.65
CA THR A 112 0.21 0.24 -10.38
C THR A 112 1.43 1.14 -10.16
N SER A 113 2.65 0.65 -10.42
CA SER A 113 3.87 1.47 -10.29
C SER A 113 3.78 2.70 -11.19
N VAL A 114 4.36 3.83 -10.78
CA VAL A 114 4.41 5.07 -11.57
C VAL A 114 5.85 5.56 -11.78
N VAL A 115 6.84 4.74 -11.43
CA VAL A 115 8.26 5.10 -11.41
C VAL A 115 9.11 4.21 -12.34
N GLY A 116 8.48 3.33 -13.13
CA GLY A 116 9.18 2.42 -14.03
C GLY A 116 9.65 1.11 -13.39
N GLY A 117 9.35 0.86 -12.11
CA GLY A 117 9.77 -0.38 -11.41
C GLY A 117 9.17 -1.69 -11.93
N LEU A 118 8.39 -1.64 -13.01
CA LEU A 118 7.83 -2.81 -13.70
C LEU A 118 8.29 -2.89 -15.17
N ASP A 119 9.24 -2.05 -15.57
CA ASP A 119 9.80 -2.08 -16.91
C ASP A 119 10.60 -3.39 -17.09
N PRO A 120 10.47 -4.06 -18.26
CA PRO A 120 11.09 -5.37 -18.51
C PRO A 120 12.58 -5.21 -18.83
N GLU A 121 13.35 -4.75 -17.85
CA GLU A 121 14.80 -4.54 -17.97
C GLU A 121 15.54 -5.88 -17.79
N ARG A 122 16.06 -6.42 -18.90
CA ARG A 122 16.82 -7.69 -18.87
C ARG A 122 18.29 -7.54 -18.52
N GLY A 123 18.86 -6.33 -18.59
CA GLY A 123 20.30 -6.11 -18.35
C GLY A 123 21.19 -7.04 -19.19
N ALA A 124 22.08 -7.78 -18.54
CA ALA A 124 22.99 -8.74 -19.17
C ALA A 124 22.38 -10.13 -19.44
N PHE A 125 21.14 -10.36 -19.01
CA PHE A 125 20.45 -11.64 -19.17
C PHE A 125 19.89 -11.81 -20.59
N GLY A 126 19.71 -13.07 -21.01
CA GLY A 126 19.24 -13.41 -22.35
C GLY A 126 17.75 -13.14 -22.57
N ALA A 127 16.96 -13.19 -21.49
CA ALA A 127 15.52 -12.95 -21.47
C ALA A 127 15.11 -12.31 -20.14
N VAL A 128 13.90 -11.77 -20.08
CA VAL A 128 13.25 -11.24 -18.87
C VAL A 128 11.82 -11.71 -18.77
N ILE A 129 11.40 -12.23 -17.62
CA ILE A 129 10.01 -12.63 -17.37
C ILE A 129 9.39 -11.76 -16.27
N ALA A 130 8.07 -11.57 -16.33
CA ALA A 130 7.33 -11.01 -15.20
C ALA A 130 6.74 -12.14 -14.36
N ILE A 131 6.95 -12.08 -13.05
CA ILE A 131 6.42 -13.05 -12.09
C ILE A 131 5.18 -12.43 -11.45
N ASP A 132 4.01 -12.81 -11.93
CA ASP A 132 2.74 -12.28 -11.45
C ASP A 132 2.25 -13.09 -10.24
N LEU A 133 2.22 -12.42 -9.09
CA LEU A 133 1.94 -13.02 -7.80
C LEU A 133 0.45 -13.18 -7.50
N ARG A 134 -0.46 -12.90 -8.45
CA ARG A 134 -1.91 -12.92 -8.22
C ARG A 134 -2.47 -14.25 -7.73
N ARG A 135 -1.82 -15.38 -8.02
CA ARG A 135 -2.24 -16.71 -7.53
C ARG A 135 -1.87 -16.91 -6.05
N MET A 136 -0.94 -16.11 -5.53
CA MET A 136 -0.61 -16.03 -4.11
C MET A 136 -1.47 -14.91 -3.47
N SER A 137 -2.79 -15.12 -3.37
CA SER A 137 -3.72 -14.20 -2.71
C SER A 137 -4.46 -14.87 -1.57
N GLY A 138 -4.82 -14.09 -0.55
CA GLY A 138 -5.59 -14.55 0.59
C GLY A 138 -4.95 -14.28 1.95
N LEU A 139 -5.76 -14.51 2.98
CA LEU A 139 -5.40 -14.45 4.39
C LEU A 139 -4.93 -15.84 4.85
N VAL A 140 -3.67 -15.94 5.26
CA VAL A 140 -3.06 -17.18 5.76
C VAL A 140 -3.44 -17.41 7.21
N SER A 141 -3.35 -16.37 8.04
CA SER A 141 -3.73 -16.45 9.46
C SER A 141 -4.05 -15.06 10.03
N LEU A 142 -4.85 -15.05 11.11
CA LEU A 142 -5.15 -13.87 11.92
C LEU A 142 -4.95 -14.24 13.39
N ASP A 143 -4.08 -13.50 14.08
CA ASP A 143 -3.95 -13.52 15.53
C ASP A 143 -4.66 -12.29 16.10
N GLU A 144 -5.87 -12.51 16.62
CA GLU A 144 -6.70 -11.46 17.21
C GLU A 144 -6.14 -10.91 18.53
N VAL A 145 -5.32 -11.69 19.24
CA VAL A 145 -4.74 -11.29 20.52
C VAL A 145 -3.58 -10.34 20.28
N SER A 146 -2.71 -10.68 19.34
CA SER A 146 -1.58 -9.84 18.95
C SER A 146 -1.98 -8.71 17.99
N GLY A 147 -3.15 -8.81 17.35
CA GLY A 147 -3.59 -7.87 16.32
C GLY A 147 -2.74 -7.95 15.06
N THR A 148 -2.41 -9.16 14.60
CA THR A 148 -1.56 -9.38 13.42
C THR A 148 -2.19 -10.35 12.43
N ALA A 149 -2.02 -10.10 11.14
CA ALA A 149 -2.50 -10.96 10.06
C ALA A 149 -1.38 -11.29 9.08
N VAL A 150 -1.32 -12.54 8.61
CA VAL A 150 -0.41 -12.97 7.54
C VAL A 150 -1.18 -13.00 6.23
N LEU A 151 -0.77 -12.17 5.26
CA LEU A 151 -1.39 -12.03 3.96
C LEU A 151 -0.40 -12.41 2.85
N LEU A 152 -0.91 -13.07 1.81
CA LEU A 152 -0.11 -13.40 0.62
C LEU A 152 0.08 -12.16 -0.29
N PRO A 153 1.18 -12.05 -1.05
CA PRO A 153 1.62 -10.81 -1.72
C PRO A 153 0.73 -10.37 -2.88
N GLY A 154 0.00 -11.30 -3.50
CA GLY A 154 -0.97 -11.05 -4.56
C GLY A 154 -2.30 -10.49 -4.05
N THR A 155 -2.56 -10.58 -2.75
CA THR A 155 -3.80 -10.08 -2.15
C THR A 155 -3.97 -8.59 -2.43
N THR A 156 -5.09 -8.19 -3.03
CA THR A 156 -5.37 -6.76 -3.30
C THR A 156 -5.79 -6.02 -2.03
N GLY A 157 -5.71 -4.69 -2.02
CA GLY A 157 -6.26 -3.87 -0.93
C GLY A 157 -7.72 -4.21 -0.58
N PRO A 158 -8.65 -4.20 -1.56
CA PRO A 158 -10.04 -4.62 -1.38
C PRO A 158 -10.20 -6.00 -0.76
N GLU A 159 -9.47 -6.99 -1.28
CA GLU A 159 -9.54 -8.38 -0.83
C GLU A 159 -9.03 -8.51 0.61
N ALA A 160 -7.94 -7.83 0.97
CA ALA A 160 -7.43 -7.80 2.33
C ALA A 160 -8.46 -7.22 3.31
N GLU A 161 -9.10 -6.09 2.98
CA GLU A 161 -10.14 -5.48 3.81
C GLU A 161 -11.40 -6.35 3.90
N GLU A 162 -11.78 -7.05 2.83
CA GLU A 162 -12.91 -8.00 2.85
C GLU A 162 -12.64 -9.18 3.78
N LEU A 163 -11.46 -9.82 3.63
CA LEU A 163 -11.05 -10.98 4.42
C LEU A 163 -10.91 -10.64 5.91
N LEU A 164 -10.29 -9.50 6.23
CA LEU A 164 -10.15 -9.02 7.61
C LEU A 164 -11.48 -8.54 8.19
N GLY A 165 -12.27 -7.83 7.38
CA GLY A 165 -13.58 -7.30 7.78
C GLY A 165 -14.57 -8.40 8.15
N ALA A 166 -14.50 -9.55 7.47
CA ALA A 166 -15.27 -10.74 7.83
C ALA A 166 -14.95 -11.27 9.25
N GLN A 167 -13.79 -10.92 9.81
CA GLN A 167 -13.34 -11.26 11.17
C GLN A 167 -13.43 -10.08 12.14
N GLY A 168 -13.98 -8.92 11.72
CA GLY A 168 -14.09 -7.73 12.58
C GLY A 168 -12.81 -6.88 12.65
N PHE A 169 -11.88 -7.05 11.72
CA PHE A 169 -10.62 -6.30 11.64
C PHE A 169 -10.53 -5.47 10.36
N SER A 170 -9.60 -4.52 10.32
CA SER A 170 -9.20 -3.74 9.15
C SER A 170 -7.68 -3.59 9.11
N LEU A 171 -7.14 -3.46 7.90
CA LEU A 171 -5.73 -3.15 7.70
C LEU A 171 -5.48 -1.64 7.85
N GLY A 172 -6.41 -0.78 7.42
CA GLY A 172 -6.27 0.67 7.59
C GLY A 172 -5.49 1.36 6.47
N HIS A 173 -5.07 0.62 5.45
CA HIS A 173 -4.15 1.12 4.42
C HIS A 173 -4.85 1.37 3.08
N PHE A 174 -5.10 2.65 2.79
CA PHE A 174 -5.91 3.06 1.64
C PHE A 174 -5.16 4.04 0.73
N PRO A 175 -4.18 3.56 -0.06
CA PRO A 175 -3.52 4.37 -1.08
C PRO A 175 -4.49 4.68 -2.24
N GLN A 176 -4.15 5.65 -3.08
CA GLN A 176 -5.01 5.98 -4.25
C GLN A 176 -5.14 4.80 -5.23
N SER A 177 -4.12 3.94 -5.29
CA SER A 177 -4.10 2.71 -6.07
C SER A 177 -4.79 1.52 -5.39
N PHE A 178 -5.42 1.71 -4.21
CA PHE A 178 -5.99 0.66 -3.34
C PHE A 178 -6.70 -0.45 -4.10
N ARG A 179 -7.58 -0.08 -5.05
CA ARG A 179 -8.39 -1.05 -5.82
C ARG A 179 -7.59 -2.12 -6.55
N PHE A 180 -6.37 -1.81 -6.98
CA PHE A 180 -5.59 -2.69 -7.86
C PHE A 180 -4.26 -3.12 -7.25
N ALA A 181 -3.66 -2.27 -6.41
CA ALA A 181 -2.39 -2.58 -5.76
C ALA A 181 -2.54 -3.72 -4.75
N SER A 182 -1.46 -4.51 -4.61
CA SER A 182 -1.41 -5.69 -3.77
C SER A 182 -0.52 -5.50 -2.54
N ILE A 183 -0.70 -6.35 -1.54
CA ILE A 183 0.07 -6.39 -0.29
C ILE A 183 1.59 -6.44 -0.54
N GLY A 184 2.05 -7.31 -1.45
CA GLY A 184 3.47 -7.40 -1.82
C GLY A 184 3.98 -6.11 -2.48
N GLY A 185 3.17 -5.50 -3.35
CA GLY A 185 3.50 -4.21 -3.97
C GLY A 185 3.58 -3.08 -2.96
N PHE A 186 2.68 -3.05 -1.96
CA PHE A 186 2.72 -2.08 -0.88
C PHE A 186 4.00 -2.19 -0.04
N ALA A 187 4.43 -3.41 0.27
CA ALA A 187 5.68 -3.68 0.99
C ALA A 187 6.90 -3.26 0.17
N ALA A 188 6.97 -3.72 -1.08
CA ALA A 188 8.10 -3.47 -1.98
C ALA A 188 8.32 -1.99 -2.31
N THR A 189 7.29 -1.15 -2.21
CA THR A 189 7.34 0.28 -2.56
C THR A 189 7.23 1.23 -1.37
N ARG A 190 7.14 0.72 -0.13
CA ARG A 190 6.81 1.51 1.09
C ARG A 190 5.62 2.45 0.86
N SER A 191 4.56 1.91 0.27
CA SER A 191 3.41 2.73 -0.11
C SER A 191 2.80 3.47 1.08
N SER A 192 2.23 4.65 0.83
CA SER A 192 1.52 5.45 1.83
C SER A 192 0.04 5.54 1.51
N GLY A 193 -0.80 5.27 2.50
CA GLY A 193 -2.25 5.40 2.41
C GLY A 193 -2.72 6.81 2.79
N GLN A 194 -3.93 7.19 2.37
CA GLN A 194 -4.56 8.44 2.80
C GLN A 194 -4.75 8.50 4.33
N ALA A 195 -4.91 7.34 4.97
CA ALA A 195 -5.04 7.20 6.42
C ALA A 195 -3.71 6.89 7.14
N SER A 196 -2.57 7.09 6.47
CA SER A 196 -1.26 6.78 7.06
C SER A 196 -0.88 7.65 8.25
N SER A 197 -1.50 8.83 8.40
CA SER A 197 -1.36 9.66 9.61
C SER A 197 -1.92 9.00 10.86
N GLY A 198 -2.97 8.17 10.73
CA GLY A 198 -3.58 7.45 11.84
C GLY A 198 -3.08 6.01 12.00
N TYR A 199 -3.05 5.25 10.90
CA TYR A 199 -2.70 3.82 10.93
C TYR A 199 -1.24 3.51 10.59
N GLY A 200 -0.47 4.53 10.19
CA GLY A 200 0.92 4.39 9.79
C GLY A 200 1.11 4.22 8.28
N ARG A 201 2.35 4.35 7.82
CA ARG A 201 2.72 3.95 6.45
C ARG A 201 2.81 2.43 6.37
N PHE A 202 2.76 1.87 5.17
CA PHE A 202 2.76 0.41 5.02
C PHE A 202 4.01 -0.25 5.62
N ASP A 203 5.19 0.35 5.42
CA ASP A 203 6.45 -0.15 6.00
C ASP A 203 6.43 -0.21 7.53
N THR A 204 5.70 0.71 8.16
CA THR A 204 5.55 0.70 9.61
C THR A 204 4.63 -0.41 10.07
N MET A 205 3.58 -0.75 9.32
CA MET A 205 2.60 -1.81 9.65
C MET A 205 3.17 -3.23 9.60
N VAL A 206 4.29 -3.43 8.90
CA VAL A 206 4.89 -4.76 8.69
C VAL A 206 5.65 -5.23 9.94
N ASP A 207 5.21 -6.36 10.49
CA ASP A 207 5.89 -7.03 11.60
C ASP A 207 6.87 -8.11 11.12
N ALA A 208 6.52 -8.83 10.04
CA ALA A 208 7.40 -9.84 9.46
C ALA A 208 7.18 -9.99 7.95
N VAL A 209 8.19 -10.49 7.26
CA VAL A 209 8.16 -10.80 5.83
C VAL A 209 8.91 -12.09 5.56
N ARG A 210 8.35 -12.91 4.66
CA ARG A 210 9.05 -14.05 4.05
C ARG A 210 9.44 -13.70 2.63
N ILE A 211 10.71 -13.91 2.27
CA ILE A 211 11.26 -13.53 0.98
C ILE A 211 11.95 -14.71 0.33
N ALA A 212 11.63 -14.98 -0.93
CA ALA A 212 12.42 -15.85 -1.78
C ALA A 212 13.51 -15.03 -2.49
N THR A 213 14.76 -15.47 -2.38
CA THR A 213 15.90 -14.86 -3.08
C THR A 213 16.67 -15.94 -3.84
N PRO A 214 17.50 -15.58 -4.84
CA PRO A 214 18.41 -16.54 -5.49
C PRO A 214 19.38 -17.23 -4.49
N ARG A 215 19.59 -16.63 -3.30
CA ARG A 215 20.47 -17.17 -2.26
C ARG A 215 19.72 -17.99 -1.19
N GLY A 216 18.39 -18.10 -1.29
CA GLY A 216 17.55 -18.87 -0.37
C GLY A 216 16.40 -18.08 0.25
N ASP A 217 15.66 -18.76 1.13
CA ASP A 217 14.53 -18.21 1.89
C ASP A 217 15.01 -17.34 3.06
N LEU A 218 14.39 -16.18 3.23
CA LEU A 218 14.58 -15.29 4.36
C LEU A 218 13.23 -15.08 5.07
N ASN A 219 13.18 -15.46 6.34
CA ASN A 219 12.08 -15.16 7.23
C ASN A 219 12.52 -14.11 8.27
N LEU A 220 12.08 -12.87 8.06
CA LEU A 220 12.53 -11.70 8.82
C LEU A 220 11.37 -11.13 9.65
N GLY A 221 11.67 -10.76 10.90
CA GLY A 221 10.67 -10.32 11.87
C GLY A 221 10.17 -11.48 12.72
N ARG A 222 10.52 -11.47 14.02
CA ARG A 222 10.10 -12.50 14.99
C ARG A 222 9.47 -11.92 16.26
N ALA A 223 9.55 -10.61 16.44
CA ALA A 223 9.07 -9.92 17.63
C ALA A 223 8.59 -8.51 17.25
N PRO A 224 7.66 -7.92 18.04
CA PRO A 224 7.16 -6.56 17.79
C PRO A 224 8.27 -5.50 17.74
N ALA A 225 9.33 -5.70 18.53
CA ALA A 225 10.54 -4.90 18.51
C ALA A 225 11.76 -5.79 18.77
N SER A 226 12.89 -5.42 18.18
CA SER A 226 14.17 -6.12 18.35
C SER A 226 15.32 -5.12 18.42
N ALA A 227 16.26 -5.39 19.33
CA ALA A 227 17.54 -4.68 19.42
C ALA A 227 18.72 -5.55 18.92
N ALA A 228 18.42 -6.63 18.20
CA ALA A 228 19.40 -7.61 17.71
C ALA A 228 20.11 -7.14 16.42
N GLY A 229 20.61 -5.90 16.41
CA GLY A 229 21.28 -5.29 15.26
C GLY A 229 20.33 -4.64 14.25
N PRO A 230 20.80 -4.42 12.99
CA PRO A 230 20.00 -3.77 11.96
C PRO A 230 18.71 -4.55 11.63
N ASP A 231 17.60 -3.84 11.46
CA ASP A 231 16.35 -4.44 11.01
C ASP A 231 16.41 -4.76 9.52
N LEU A 232 16.73 -6.03 9.20
CA LEU A 232 16.84 -6.50 7.82
C LEU A 232 15.54 -6.41 7.03
N ARG A 233 14.36 -6.34 7.69
CA ARG A 233 13.09 -6.10 6.99
C ARG A 233 13.18 -4.81 6.17
N GLN A 234 13.85 -3.78 6.69
CA GLN A 234 13.99 -2.48 6.05
C GLN A 234 14.84 -2.52 4.77
N LEU A 235 15.62 -3.58 4.53
CA LEU A 235 16.31 -3.76 3.25
C LEU A 235 15.35 -4.15 2.13
N PHE A 236 14.34 -4.97 2.44
CA PHE A 236 13.37 -5.49 1.47
C PHE A 236 12.14 -4.60 1.33
N LEU A 237 11.70 -3.98 2.43
CA LEU A 237 10.67 -2.94 2.37
C LEU A 237 11.22 -1.75 1.60
N GLY A 238 10.64 -1.44 0.44
CA GLY A 238 11.15 -0.39 -0.45
C GLY A 238 12.22 -0.85 -1.43
N SER A 239 12.51 -2.15 -1.54
CA SER A 239 13.50 -2.64 -2.50
C SER A 239 13.00 -2.69 -3.95
N GLU A 240 11.72 -2.42 -4.18
CA GLU A 240 11.06 -2.49 -5.50
C GLU A 240 11.31 -3.81 -6.23
N GLY A 241 11.39 -4.93 -5.49
CA GLY A 241 11.66 -6.27 -6.04
C GLY A 241 13.12 -6.55 -6.42
N ALA A 242 14.04 -5.60 -6.25
CA ALA A 242 15.44 -5.73 -6.68
C ALA A 242 16.28 -6.74 -5.88
N LEU A 243 15.86 -7.08 -4.66
CA LEU A 243 16.62 -7.95 -3.73
C LEU A 243 15.99 -9.33 -3.55
N GLY A 244 14.81 -9.56 -4.11
CA GLY A 244 14.04 -10.80 -3.91
C GLY A 244 12.54 -10.56 -4.00
N ILE A 245 11.79 -11.66 -3.86
CA ILE A 245 10.34 -11.69 -4.01
C ILE A 245 9.70 -11.89 -2.65
N ILE A 246 8.93 -10.90 -2.19
CA ILE A 246 8.14 -10.99 -0.96
C ILE A 246 6.99 -11.98 -1.20
N THR A 247 6.94 -13.05 -0.41
CA THR A 247 6.02 -14.19 -0.59
C THR A 247 4.99 -14.33 0.53
N GLU A 248 5.23 -13.71 1.69
CA GLU A 248 4.27 -13.55 2.78
C GLU A 248 4.56 -12.24 3.52
N VAL A 249 3.52 -11.54 3.99
CA VAL A 249 3.65 -10.32 4.78
C VAL A 249 2.79 -10.44 6.03
N THR A 250 3.41 -10.32 7.20
CA THR A 250 2.73 -10.19 8.49
C THR A 250 2.52 -8.73 8.81
N LEU A 251 1.28 -8.33 8.98
CA LEU A 251 0.84 -6.94 9.13
C LEU A 251 0.11 -6.76 10.45
N ARG A 252 0.35 -5.64 11.13
CA ARG A 252 -0.51 -5.19 12.22
C ARG A 252 -1.87 -4.76 11.67
N VAL A 253 -2.92 -5.25 12.30
CA VAL A 253 -4.32 -4.99 11.98
C VAL A 253 -5.03 -4.48 13.23
N HIS A 254 -6.16 -3.80 13.06
CA HIS A 254 -6.93 -3.24 14.16
C HIS A 254 -8.39 -3.65 14.04
N ARG A 255 -9.12 -3.62 15.16
CA ARG A 255 -10.57 -3.84 15.13
C ARG A 255 -11.25 -2.77 14.29
N LEU A 256 -12.32 -3.14 13.60
CA LEU A 256 -13.14 -2.17 12.90
C LEU A 256 -13.61 -1.07 13.86
N PRO A 257 -13.53 0.21 13.47
CA PRO A 257 -13.96 1.31 14.33
C PRO A 257 -15.47 1.24 14.56
N GLU A 258 -15.90 1.48 15.80
CA GLU A 258 -17.34 1.54 16.15
C GLU A 258 -18.03 2.72 15.45
N GLU A 259 -17.31 3.84 15.27
CA GLU A 259 -17.81 5.03 14.60
C GLU A 259 -16.75 5.66 13.68
N THR A 260 -17.19 6.35 12.63
CA THR A 260 -16.31 7.11 11.74
C THR A 260 -16.93 8.46 11.40
N TRP A 261 -16.17 9.52 11.61
CA TRP A 261 -16.61 10.91 11.43
C TRP A 261 -15.79 11.59 10.36
N TYR A 262 -16.46 12.28 9.43
CA TYR A 262 -15.81 13.08 8.40
C TYR A 262 -16.20 14.54 8.56
N GLN A 263 -15.21 15.42 8.61
CA GLN A 263 -15.41 16.85 8.80
C GLN A 263 -14.59 17.65 7.78
N GLY A 264 -15.15 18.78 7.34
CA GLY A 264 -14.50 19.70 6.41
C GLY A 264 -14.46 21.10 6.99
N TRP A 265 -13.30 21.75 6.85
CA TRP A 265 -13.07 23.13 7.26
C TRP A 265 -12.49 23.95 6.12
N SER A 266 -12.84 25.23 6.07
CA SER A 266 -12.22 26.20 5.16
C SER A 266 -11.32 27.16 5.93
N PHE A 267 -10.23 27.57 5.28
CA PHE A 267 -9.25 28.52 5.80
C PHE A 267 -9.15 29.71 4.85
N PRO A 268 -8.78 30.91 5.35
CA PRO A 268 -8.65 32.10 4.51
C PRO A 268 -7.44 32.04 3.56
N SER A 269 -6.47 31.16 3.81
CA SER A 269 -5.32 30.90 2.94
C SER A 269 -4.76 29.51 3.22
N PHE A 270 -3.98 28.97 2.26
CA PHE A 270 -3.23 27.74 2.46
C PHE A 270 -2.31 27.79 3.69
N ASP A 271 -1.61 28.92 3.91
CA ASP A 271 -0.73 29.12 5.06
C ASP A 271 -1.49 29.00 6.40
N ALA A 272 -2.69 29.57 6.48
CA ALA A 272 -3.52 29.48 7.69
C ALA A 272 -3.94 28.03 7.96
N GLY A 273 -4.33 27.29 6.92
CA GLY A 273 -4.62 25.86 7.01
C GLY A 273 -3.39 25.06 7.46
N ALA A 274 -2.22 25.32 6.86
CA ALA A 274 -0.98 24.63 7.19
C ALA A 274 -0.57 24.85 8.66
N GLN A 275 -0.76 26.06 9.19
CA GLN A 275 -0.52 26.36 10.61
C GLN A 275 -1.51 25.63 11.54
N ALA A 276 -2.78 25.55 11.15
CA ALA A 276 -3.78 24.80 11.91
C ALA A 276 -3.44 23.31 11.95
N LEU A 277 -3.10 22.71 10.81
CA LEU A 277 -2.66 21.32 10.71
C LEU A 277 -1.40 21.06 11.56
N ARG A 278 -0.40 21.96 11.49
CA ARG A 278 0.81 21.89 12.32
C ARG A 278 0.46 21.86 13.81
N THR A 279 -0.45 22.73 14.24
CA THR A 279 -0.88 22.81 15.64
C THR A 279 -1.56 21.51 16.08
N LEU A 280 -2.42 20.92 15.25
CA LEU A 280 -3.08 19.64 15.55
C LEU A 280 -2.06 18.51 15.73
N VAL A 281 -1.10 18.39 14.81
CA VAL A 281 -0.06 17.35 14.90
C VAL A 281 0.85 17.56 16.11
N GLN A 282 1.28 18.80 16.38
CA GLN A 282 2.17 19.11 17.52
C GLN A 282 1.49 19.02 18.89
N SER A 283 0.15 19.02 18.93
CA SER A 283 -0.63 18.86 20.15
C SER A 283 -1.16 17.44 20.36
N ASP A 284 -0.74 16.49 19.51
CA ASP A 284 -1.19 15.09 19.54
C ASP A 284 -2.73 14.96 19.41
N ALA A 285 -3.33 15.91 18.67
CA ALA A 285 -4.78 15.99 18.42
C ALA A 285 -5.12 15.77 16.93
N ALA A 286 -4.19 15.17 16.18
CA ALA A 286 -4.40 14.90 14.76
C ALA A 286 -5.45 13.78 14.57
N PRO A 287 -6.43 13.96 13.67
CA PRO A 287 -7.36 12.89 13.32
C PRO A 287 -6.67 11.79 12.50
N THR A 288 -7.34 10.64 12.36
CA THR A 288 -6.87 9.48 11.58
C THR A 288 -6.48 9.84 10.14
N VAL A 289 -7.23 10.77 9.53
CA VAL A 289 -6.96 11.30 8.18
C VAL A 289 -6.95 12.82 8.27
N LEU A 290 -5.89 13.45 7.79
CA LEU A 290 -5.74 14.89 7.74
C LEU A 290 -5.19 15.32 6.38
N ARG A 291 -5.96 16.11 5.63
CA ARG A 291 -5.59 16.62 4.30
C ARG A 291 -5.93 18.09 4.20
N LEU A 292 -4.99 18.85 3.64
CA LEU A 292 -5.19 20.24 3.26
C LEU A 292 -5.09 20.33 1.74
N SER A 293 -6.12 20.91 1.13
CA SER A 293 -6.17 21.20 -0.30
C SER A 293 -5.89 22.68 -0.52
N ASP A 294 -5.18 22.99 -1.61
CA ASP A 294 -5.00 24.37 -2.06
C ASP A 294 -6.28 24.91 -2.72
N GLU A 295 -6.24 26.14 -3.19
CA GLU A 295 -7.37 26.83 -3.81
C GLU A 295 -7.82 26.14 -5.10
N ALA A 296 -6.89 25.61 -5.89
CA ALA A 296 -7.18 24.96 -7.18
C ALA A 296 -7.86 23.61 -6.96
N GLU A 297 -7.31 22.77 -6.09
CA GLU A 297 -7.89 21.49 -5.70
C GLU A 297 -9.24 21.68 -5.00
N SER A 298 -9.36 22.66 -4.10
CA SER A 298 -10.63 23.00 -3.45
C SER A 298 -11.69 23.43 -4.46
N GLY A 299 -11.33 24.27 -5.44
CA GLY A 299 -12.22 24.69 -6.51
C GLY A 299 -12.69 23.52 -7.37
N LEU A 300 -11.78 22.61 -7.75
CA LEU A 300 -12.11 21.40 -8.50
C LEU A 300 -13.00 20.45 -7.71
N ASN A 301 -12.68 20.20 -6.44
CA ASN A 301 -13.47 19.35 -5.55
C ASN A 301 -14.89 19.89 -5.37
N LEU A 302 -15.05 21.21 -5.21
CA LEU A 302 -16.37 21.86 -5.10
C LEU A 302 -17.13 21.87 -6.44
N ALA A 303 -16.44 21.96 -7.57
CA ALA A 303 -17.07 21.88 -8.88
C ALA A 303 -17.55 20.46 -9.20
N LEU A 304 -16.77 19.45 -8.80
CA LEU A 304 -17.12 18.02 -8.86
C LEU A 304 -18.17 17.63 -7.81
N ALA A 305 -18.27 18.38 -6.72
CA ALA A 305 -19.23 18.17 -5.64
C ALA A 305 -20.70 18.42 -6.07
N LYS A 306 -20.93 19.07 -7.22
CA LYS A 306 -22.30 19.24 -7.76
C LYS A 306 -22.93 17.93 -8.26
N ASP A 307 -22.18 16.83 -8.30
CA ASP A 307 -22.64 15.47 -8.58
C ASP A 307 -22.67 14.55 -7.32
N ILE A 308 -22.75 15.10 -6.10
CA ILE A 308 -22.69 14.31 -4.85
C ILE A 308 -23.94 13.45 -4.61
N GLY A 309 -23.80 12.21 -5.10
CA GLY A 309 -24.45 10.96 -4.71
C GLY A 309 -23.64 9.73 -5.20
N GLY A 310 -22.52 9.95 -5.89
CA GLY A 310 -21.67 8.90 -6.44
C GLY A 310 -20.73 8.29 -5.40
N LYS A 311 -20.79 6.96 -5.26
CA LYS A 311 -19.96 6.15 -4.37
C LYS A 311 -18.48 6.44 -4.59
N ASN A 312 -17.78 6.94 -3.56
CA ASN A 312 -16.33 6.86 -3.50
C ASN A 312 -15.93 5.37 -3.70
N PRO A 313 -15.01 5.05 -4.61
CA PRO A 313 -14.63 3.66 -4.88
C PRO A 313 -14.08 2.93 -3.65
N ALA A 314 -13.58 3.64 -2.63
CA ALA A 314 -13.25 3.10 -1.32
C ALA A 314 -14.47 3.01 -0.36
N ALA A 315 -15.51 3.83 -0.56
CA ALA A 315 -16.75 3.79 0.24
C ALA A 315 -17.62 2.55 0.07
N GLY A 316 -17.37 1.72 -0.94
CA GLY A 316 -17.93 0.37 -0.99
C GLY A 316 -17.25 -0.62 -0.04
N TYR A 317 -15.98 -0.39 0.30
CA TYR A 317 -15.17 -1.25 1.16
C TYR A 317 -15.14 -0.74 2.61
N TRP A 318 -15.45 0.54 2.81
CA TRP A 318 -15.85 1.08 4.11
C TRP A 318 -17.23 0.52 4.50
N ARG A 319 -17.28 -0.65 5.14
CA ARG A 319 -18.47 -1.05 5.91
C ARG A 319 -18.54 -0.19 7.17
N SER A 320 -18.85 1.10 7.02
CA SER A 320 -19.03 2.00 8.16
C SER A 320 -20.50 1.98 8.62
N PRO A 321 -20.77 1.97 9.94
CA PRO A 321 -22.05 2.41 10.50
C PRO A 321 -22.32 3.89 10.12
N PRO A 322 -23.55 4.42 10.32
CA PRO A 322 -23.98 5.70 9.74
C PRO A 322 -23.01 6.85 10.05
N SER A 323 -22.45 7.45 8.98
CA SER A 323 -21.56 8.59 9.09
C SER A 323 -22.35 9.89 9.20
N ARG A 324 -21.89 10.80 10.07
CA ARG A 324 -22.39 12.18 10.17
C ARG A 324 -21.36 13.13 9.58
N ALA A 325 -21.76 13.90 8.57
CA ALA A 325 -20.96 14.98 8.01
C ALA A 325 -21.28 16.30 8.71
N LEU A 326 -20.25 16.98 9.22
CA LEU A 326 -20.35 18.33 9.79
C LEU A 326 -19.43 19.27 9.02
N THR A 327 -19.93 20.45 8.66
CA THR A 327 -19.17 21.51 7.99
C THR A 327 -19.07 22.73 8.90
N GLY A 328 -17.89 23.35 8.95
CA GLY A 328 -17.66 24.55 9.78
C GLY A 328 -16.63 25.48 9.17
N THR A 329 -16.79 26.78 9.43
CA THR A 329 -15.81 27.82 9.06
C THR A 329 -15.10 28.28 10.33
N LEU A 330 -13.79 28.04 10.44
CA LEU A 330 -12.99 28.58 11.54
C LEU A 330 -12.62 30.03 11.23
N ARG A 331 -13.24 30.97 11.95
CA ARG A 331 -12.72 32.35 12.01
C ARG A 331 -11.51 32.38 12.95
N PRO A 332 -10.49 33.23 12.70
CA PRO A 332 -9.34 33.34 13.59
C PRO A 332 -9.79 33.90 14.94
N ALA A 333 -10.07 33.00 15.89
CA ALA A 333 -10.22 33.37 17.29
C ALA A 333 -8.83 33.35 17.92
N GLN A 334 -8.47 34.44 18.63
CA GLN A 334 -7.27 34.43 19.46
C GLN A 334 -7.33 33.23 20.41
N PRO A 335 -6.25 32.45 20.55
CA PRO A 335 -6.27 31.24 21.34
C PRO A 335 -6.39 31.59 22.83
N ARG A 336 -7.60 31.59 23.37
CA ARG A 336 -7.85 31.48 24.81
C ARG A 336 -7.93 30.00 25.17
N TRP A 337 -6.80 29.32 25.16
CA TRP A 337 -6.67 28.03 25.83
C TRP A 337 -6.65 28.29 27.33
N ARG A 338 -7.68 27.82 28.06
CA ARG A 338 -7.59 27.73 29.52
C ARG A 338 -6.47 26.74 29.84
N ARG A 339 -5.33 27.24 30.33
CA ARG A 339 -4.33 26.41 31.00
C ARG A 339 -5.02 25.62 32.11
N PHE A 340 -5.09 24.31 31.98
CA PHE A 340 -5.24 23.45 33.15
C PHE A 340 -3.91 23.50 33.91
N SER A 341 -3.90 24.21 35.04
CA SER A 341 -2.77 24.15 35.98
C SER A 341 -2.72 22.77 36.60
N PRO A 342 -1.55 22.08 36.63
CA PRO A 342 -1.43 20.87 37.41
C PRO A 342 -1.63 21.23 38.89
N ARG A 343 -2.53 20.54 39.59
CA ARG A 343 -2.60 20.62 41.05
C ARG A 343 -1.22 20.20 41.59
N ARG A 344 -0.57 21.11 42.33
CA ARG A 344 0.65 20.81 43.09
C ARG A 344 0.37 19.61 44.00
N ALA A 345 1.13 18.53 43.84
CA ALA A 345 1.19 17.47 44.83
C ALA A 345 1.74 18.05 46.14
N ALA A 346 1.08 17.77 47.25
CA ALA A 346 1.57 18.07 48.58
C ALA A 346 2.84 17.25 48.87
N PRO A 347 3.84 17.78 49.60
CA PRO A 347 5.05 17.03 49.93
C PRO A 347 4.71 15.89 50.91
N PRO A 348 5.33 14.70 50.77
CA PRO A 348 5.07 13.59 51.66
C PRO A 348 5.66 13.85 53.05
N SER A 349 4.85 13.60 54.08
CA SER A 349 5.27 13.53 55.48
C SER A 349 6.18 12.32 55.71
N ALA A 350 7.27 12.54 56.44
CA ALA A 350 8.25 11.52 56.80
C ALA A 350 7.65 10.43 57.70
N MET A 351 7.89 9.15 57.36
CA MET A 351 7.74 8.02 58.28
C MET A 351 8.91 7.03 58.12
N SER A 352 9.43 6.60 59.27
CA SER A 352 10.57 5.69 59.47
C SER A 352 10.27 4.23 59.05
N PRO A 353 11.30 3.39 58.81
CA PRO A 353 11.14 2.11 58.12
C PRO A 353 10.91 0.93 59.08
N PRO A 354 10.30 -0.17 58.59
CA PRO A 354 10.82 -1.48 58.96
C PRO A 354 10.85 -2.54 57.83
N ARG A 355 12.05 -3.14 57.71
CA ARG A 355 12.47 -4.56 57.54
C ARG A 355 11.92 -5.50 56.44
N PRO A 356 12.75 -6.47 55.99
CA PRO A 356 12.62 -7.12 54.67
C PRO A 356 11.97 -8.51 54.73
N GLY A 357 11.23 -8.86 53.68
CA GLY A 357 10.83 -10.25 53.42
C GLY A 357 9.64 -10.37 52.47
N THR A 358 9.77 -11.30 51.52
CA THR A 358 8.75 -11.87 50.61
C THR A 358 8.47 -11.13 49.29
N MET A 359 8.91 -11.75 48.19
CA MET A 359 8.49 -11.45 46.82
C MET A 359 7.02 -11.85 46.62
N ALA A 360 6.23 -10.91 46.12
CA ALA A 360 5.00 -11.15 45.37
C ALA A 360 4.80 -9.97 44.42
N ALA A 361 4.76 -10.23 43.11
CA ALA A 361 4.38 -9.23 42.12
C ALA A 361 2.90 -9.43 41.79
N SER A 362 2.08 -8.41 42.06
CA SER A 362 0.67 -8.36 41.66
C SER A 362 0.33 -6.97 41.10
N THR A 363 0.05 -6.98 39.78
CA THR A 363 -1.09 -6.38 39.07
C THR A 363 -1.49 -4.89 39.16
N HIS A 364 -1.74 -4.38 37.93
CA HIS A 364 -2.84 -3.53 37.47
C HIS A 364 -2.76 -2.00 37.60
N HIS A 365 -2.90 -1.33 36.45
CA HIS A 365 -3.97 -0.35 36.27
C HIS A 365 -4.55 -0.40 34.83
N THR A 366 -5.78 -0.89 34.78
CA THR A 366 -6.83 -0.65 33.80
C THR A 366 -7.15 0.84 33.73
N PHE A 367 -7.36 1.40 32.54
CA PHE A 367 -8.41 2.41 32.34
C PHE A 367 -8.92 2.33 30.90
N ALA A 368 -10.15 1.83 30.80
CA ALA A 368 -11.04 2.06 29.67
C ALA A 368 -11.69 3.45 29.86
N MET A 369 -11.86 4.21 28.78
CA MET A 369 -13.02 5.09 28.62
C MET A 369 -13.35 5.24 27.14
N HIS A 370 -14.66 5.21 26.92
CA HIS A 370 -15.48 5.12 25.71
C HIS A 370 -15.11 6.00 24.52
#